data_AF-A0A2V9S1A6-F1
#
_entry.id   AF-A0A2V9S1A6-F1
#
_cell.length_a   1.000
_cell.length_b   1.000
_cell.length_c   1.000
_cell.angle_alpha   90.00
_cell.angle_beta   90.00
_cell.angle_gamma   90.00
#
_symmetry.space_group_name_H-M   'P 1'
#
loop_
_entity.id
_entity.type
_entity.pdbx_description
1 polymer ?
#
loop_
_entity_poly.entity_id
_entity_poly.type
_entity_poly.pdbx_seq_one_letter_code
_entity_poly.pdbx_strand_id
1 'polypeptide(L)'
;MPLVYDELRRQARRYLRRERPDHTLQSTALVNEAYLRLVDQGSTNWRNRSQFFGIAAQLMRSILVDHARARCAAKRGSGAFSPCGQHHDGG
;
A
#
# COMPACT_ATOMS: atom_id res chain seq x y z
N MET A 1 14.97 9.70 16.29
CA MET A 1 13.94 10.50 15.58
C MET A 1 12.55 9.85 15.73
N PRO A 2 11.90 9.89 16.92
CA PRO A 2 10.67 9.12 17.17
C PRO A 2 9.40 9.75 16.57
N LEU A 3 9.34 11.08 16.50
CA LEU A 3 8.14 11.82 16.11
C LEU A 3 7.62 11.50 14.71
N VAL A 4 8.53 11.24 13.76
CA VAL A 4 8.16 10.91 12.37
C VAL A 4 7.49 9.53 12.30
N TYR A 5 8.00 8.57 13.06
CA TYR A 5 7.47 7.20 13.08
C TYR A 5 6.09 7.16 13.74
N ASP A 6 5.88 7.93 14.81
CA ASP A 6 4.57 8.03 15.47
C ASP A 6 3.51 8.69 14.58
N GLU A 7 3.90 9.72 13.82
CA GLU A 7 3.03 10.38 12.84
C GLU A 7 2.60 9.40 11.73
N LEU A 8 3.56 8.66 11.17
CA LEU A 8 3.32 7.62 10.17
C LEU A 8 2.39 6.53 10.71
N ARG A 9 2.63 6.07 11.94
CA ARG A 9 1.81 5.04 12.60
C ARG A 9 0.40 5.53 12.87
N ARG A 10 0.21 6.81 13.21
CA ARG A 10 -1.11 7.44 13.34
C ARG A 10 -1.83 7.50 11.99
N GLN A 11 -1.15 7.89 10.92
CA GLN A 11 -1.73 7.88 9.58
C GLN A 11 -2.11 6.47 9.13
N ALA A 12 -1.22 5.50 9.30
CA ALA A 12 -1.46 4.09 9.00
C ALA A 12 -2.71 3.56 9.72
N ARG A 13 -2.86 3.85 11.02
CA ARG A 13 -4.06 3.48 11.79
C ARG A 13 -5.33 4.13 11.24
N ARG A 14 -5.26 5.39 10.81
CA ARG A 14 -6.41 6.11 10.25
C ARG A 14 -6.82 5.54 8.88
N TYR A 15 -5.86 5.16 8.05
CA TYR A 15 -6.11 4.48 6.79
C TYR A 15 -6.72 3.09 7.04
N LEU A 16 -6.12 2.29 7.93
CA LEU A 16 -6.65 0.97 8.30
C LEU A 16 -8.04 1.02 8.92
N ARG A 17 -8.39 2.03 9.73
CA ARG A 17 -9.76 2.21 10.23
C ARG A 17 -10.79 2.50 9.14
N ARG A 18 -10.35 3.08 8.02
CA ARG A 18 -11.19 3.37 6.86
C ARG A 18 -11.29 2.16 5.93
N GLU A 19 -10.34 1.25 6.07
CA GLU A 19 -10.36 -0.08 5.51
C GLU A 19 -11.33 -0.97 6.30
N ARG A 20 -11.81 -2.04 5.67
CA ARG A 20 -12.90 -2.90 6.17
C ARG A 20 -12.36 -3.94 7.16
N PRO A 21 -12.90 -4.09 8.39
CA PRO A 21 -12.26 -4.74 9.56
C PRO A 21 -11.69 -6.16 9.36
N ASP A 22 -12.06 -6.82 8.27
CA ASP A 22 -11.53 -8.09 7.76
C ASP A 22 -10.12 -7.97 7.12
N HIS A 23 -9.32 -6.98 7.52
CA HIS A 23 -7.95 -6.83 7.04
C HIS A 23 -6.95 -7.42 8.04
N THR A 24 -6.19 -8.40 7.58
CA THR A 24 -5.03 -9.00 8.26
C THR A 24 -3.81 -8.08 8.29
N LEU A 25 -3.86 -6.91 7.64
CA LEU A 25 -2.73 -6.00 7.55
C LEU A 25 -2.57 -5.19 8.85
N GLN A 26 -1.47 -5.42 9.57
CA GLN A 26 -1.13 -4.63 10.75
C GLN A 26 -0.56 -3.26 10.37
N SER A 27 -0.88 -2.24 11.18
CA SER A 27 -0.33 -0.88 10.99
C SER A 27 1.19 -0.85 10.97
N THR A 28 1.83 -1.74 11.73
CA THR A 28 3.28 -1.86 11.80
C THR A 28 3.84 -2.43 10.50
N ALA A 29 3.20 -3.45 9.93
CA ALA A 29 3.59 -4.03 8.64
C ALA A 29 3.48 -3.00 7.51
N LEU A 30 2.38 -2.23 7.48
CA LEU A 30 2.18 -1.15 6.50
C LEU A 30 3.29 -0.09 6.55
N VAL A 31 3.65 0.34 7.76
CA VAL A 31 4.74 1.32 7.95
C VAL A 31 6.09 0.72 7.55
N ASN A 32 6.35 -0.55 7.88
CA ASN A 32 7.62 -1.21 7.56
C ASN A 32 7.79 -1.39 6.05
N GLU A 33 6.76 -1.85 5.33
CA GLU A 33 6.79 -1.93 3.86
C GLU A 33 6.91 -0.55 3.20
N ALA A 34 6.16 0.44 3.70
CA ALA A 34 6.25 1.79 3.18
C ALA A 34 7.69 2.32 3.33
N TYR A 35 8.33 2.07 4.48
CA TYR A 35 9.72 2.44 4.74
C TYR A 35 10.71 1.68 3.84
N LEU A 36 10.52 0.38 3.62
CA LEU A 36 11.36 -0.40 2.72
C LEU A 36 11.27 0.12 1.28
N ARG A 37 10.06 0.35 0.75
CA ARG A 37 9.84 0.95 -0.57
C ARG A 37 10.44 2.36 -0.65
N LEU A 38 10.42 3.10 0.47
CA LEU A 38 11.01 4.43 0.61
C LEU A 38 12.52 4.41 0.39
N VAL A 39 13.19 3.45 1.02
CA VAL A 39 14.65 3.26 0.95
C VAL A 39 15.04 2.66 -0.41
N ASP A 40 14.21 1.76 -0.93
CA ASP A 40 14.42 1.06 -2.22
C ASP A 40 14.26 1.99 -3.43
N GLN A 41 13.35 2.98 -3.39
CA GLN A 41 13.20 4.02 -4.42
C GLN A 41 14.41 4.98 -4.52
N GLY A 42 15.48 4.68 -3.80
CA GLY A 42 16.70 5.44 -3.81
C GLY A 42 16.53 6.73 -3.03
N SER A 43 17.65 7.18 -2.49
CA SER A 43 17.92 8.46 -1.84
C SER A 43 17.58 9.67 -2.76
N THR A 44 16.32 9.80 -3.16
CA THR A 44 15.75 10.87 -3.98
C THR A 44 15.67 12.14 -3.13
N ASN A 45 16.84 12.71 -2.85
CA ASN A 45 17.10 14.00 -2.22
C ASN A 45 15.87 14.68 -1.58
N TRP A 46 15.45 14.12 -0.44
CA TRP A 46 14.19 14.41 0.22
C TRP A 46 14.35 15.72 0.93
N ARG A 47 14.22 16.82 0.18
CA ARG A 47 14.63 18.15 0.62
C ARG A 47 13.79 18.69 1.77
N ASN A 48 12.59 18.13 1.99
CA ASN A 48 11.65 18.60 3.00
C ASN A 48 10.82 17.48 3.65
N ARG A 49 10.51 17.67 4.94
CA ARG A 49 9.65 16.78 5.75
C ARG A 49 8.26 16.59 5.13
N SER A 50 7.69 17.63 4.55
CA SER A 50 6.39 17.56 3.85
C SER A 50 6.41 16.64 2.64
N GLN A 51 7.51 16.59 1.90
CA GLN A 51 7.69 15.68 0.77
C GLN A 51 7.80 14.22 1.25
N PHE A 52 8.53 14.01 2.36
CA PHE A 52 8.61 12.71 3.03
C PHE A 52 7.22 12.19 3.43
N PHE A 53 6.42 13.01 4.12
CA PHE A 53 5.08 12.61 4.54
C PHE A 53 4.14 12.39 3.35
N GLY A 54 4.26 13.17 2.29
CA GLY A 54 3.49 12.98 1.05
C GLY A 54 3.78 11.65 0.37
N ILE A 55 5.06 11.31 0.20
CA ILE A 55 5.48 10.04 -0.42
C ILE A 55 5.08 8.86 0.48
N ALA A 56 5.29 8.97 1.79
CA ALA A 56 4.91 7.91 2.72
C ALA A 56 3.40 7.65 2.70
N ALA A 57 2.56 8.70 2.67
CA ALA A 57 1.11 8.56 2.54
C ALA A 57 0.71 7.91 1.21
N GLN A 58 1.40 8.25 0.11
CA GLN A 58 1.16 7.66 -1.21
C GLN A 58 1.53 6.17 -1.24
N LEU A 59 2.67 5.79 -0.67
CA LEU A 59 3.10 4.40 -0.55
C LEU A 59 2.15 3.57 0.32
N MET A 60 1.75 4.09 1.49
CA MET A 60 0.77 3.42 2.34
C MET A 60 -0.54 3.16 1.59
N ARG A 61 -1.01 4.13 0.81
CA ARG A 61 -2.23 3.96 0.01
C ARG A 61 -2.04 2.92 -1.09
N SER A 62 -0.90 2.92 -1.78
CA SER A 62 -0.60 1.92 -2.81
C SER A 62 -0.60 0.51 -2.23
N ILE A 63 0.07 0.30 -1.09
CA ILE A 63 0.13 -1.00 -0.41
C ILE A 63 -1.28 -1.48 -0.02
N LEU A 64 -2.11 -0.60 0.56
CA LEU A 64 -3.48 -0.94 0.93
C LEU A 64 -4.33 -1.32 -0.29
N VAL A 65 -4.21 -0.56 -1.38
CA VAL A 65 -4.90 -0.86 -2.64
C VAL A 65 -4.42 -2.17 -3.25
N ASP A 66 -3.12 -2.45 -3.25
CA ASP A 66 -2.54 -3.70 -3.73
C ASP A 66 -3.04 -4.89 -2.90
N HIS A 67 -3.08 -4.78 -1.58
CA HIS A 67 -3.66 -5.80 -0.70
C HIS A 67 -5.16 -5.99 -0.94
N ALA A 68 -5.91 -4.91 -1.12
CA ALA A 68 -7.33 -4.99 -1.45
C ALA A 68 -7.56 -5.67 -2.82
N ARG A 69 -6.75 -5.33 -3.83
CA ARG A 69 -6.78 -5.94 -5.16
C ARG A 69 -6.40 -7.42 -5.11
N ALA A 70 -5.30 -7.77 -4.46
CA ALA A 70 -4.83 -9.15 -4.32
C ALA A 70 -5.85 -10.03 -3.60
N ARG A 71 -6.53 -9.50 -2.57
CA ARG A 71 -7.59 -10.20 -1.86
C ARG A 71 -8.86 -10.37 -2.71
N CYS A 72 -9.25 -9.37 -3.50
CA CYS A 72 -10.33 -9.51 -4.47
C CYS A 72 -10.01 -10.55 -5.56
N ALA A 73 -8.75 -10.63 -6.00
CA ALA A 73 -8.29 -11.66 -6.92
C ALA A 73 -8.29 -13.06 -6.27
N ALA A 74 -7.81 -13.18 -5.03
CA ALA A 74 -7.84 -14.42 -4.26
C ALA A 74 -9.27 -14.92 -4.04
N LYS A 75 -10.23 -14.01 -3.84
CA LYS A 75 -11.66 -14.35 -3.70
C LYS A 75 -12.31 -14.87 -4.98
N ARG A 76 -11.67 -14.65 -6.15
CA ARG A 76 -12.06 -15.26 -7.43
C ARG A 76 -11.38 -16.62 -7.67
N GLY A 77 -10.32 -16.94 -6.91
CA GLY A 77 -9.61 -18.23 -6.98
C GLY A 77 -10.38 -19.40 -6.37
N SER A 78 -11.38 -19.13 -5.53
CA SER A 78 -12.35 -20.11 -5.05
C SER A 78 -13.60 -20.11 -5.92
N GLY A 79 -13.47 -20.58 -7.18
CA GLY A 79 -14.59 -21.18 -7.90
C GLY A 79 -15.24 -20.44 -9.07
N ALA A 80 -14.64 -19.44 -9.72
CA ALA A 80 -15.20 -18.96 -11.00
C ALA A 80 -14.16 -18.44 -12.01
N PHE A 81 -14.21 -19.12 -13.16
CA PHE A 81 -13.55 -18.91 -14.44
C PHE A 81 -13.57 -17.47 -14.98
N SER A 82 -12.63 -17.26 -15.92
CA SER A 82 -12.60 -16.30 -17.04
C SER A 82 -11.78 -15.00 -16.88
N PRO A 83 -10.67 -14.85 -17.64
CA PRO A 83 -10.08 -13.55 -17.92
C PRO A 83 -10.99 -12.81 -18.90
N CYS A 84 -11.71 -11.80 -18.41
CA CYS A 84 -12.32 -10.83 -19.31
C CYS A 84 -11.25 -9.80 -19.72
N GLY A 85 -10.78 -9.91 -20.96
CA GLY A 85 -10.19 -8.80 -21.72
C GLY A 85 -8.66 -8.70 -21.73
N GLN A 86 -7.98 -9.61 -22.43
CA GLN A 86 -6.76 -9.26 -23.17
C GLN A 86 -7.04 -9.47 -24.65
N HIS A 87 -7.38 -8.37 -25.33
CA HIS A 87 -7.35 -8.31 -26.80
C HIS A 87 -5.87 -8.29 -27.20
N HIS A 88 -5.36 -9.45 -27.62
CA HIS A 88 -4.18 -9.57 -28.46
C HIS A 88 -4.68 -10.01 -29.83
N ASP A 89 -4.89 -9.06 -30.75
CA ASP A 89 -5.03 -9.36 -32.17
C ASP A 89 -3.63 -9.35 -32.79
N GLY A 90 -3.15 -10.54 -33.12
CA GLY A 90 -2.07 -10.73 -34.08
C GLY A 90 -2.68 -11.04 -35.45
N GLY A 91 -2.32 -10.24 -36.44
CA GLY A 91 -2.57 -10.44 -37.87
C GLY A 91 -1.42 -9.82 -38.65
#